data_AF-X8DT66-F1
#
_entry.id   AF-X8DT66-F1
#
_cell.length_a   1.000
_cell.length_b   1.000
_cell.length_c   1.000
_cell.angle_alpha   90.00
_cell.angle_beta   90.00
_cell.angle_gamma   90.00
#
_symmetry.space_group_name_H-M   'P 1'
#
loop_
_entity.id
_entity.type
_entity.pdbx_description
1 polymer ?
#
loop_
_entity_poly.entity_id
_entity_poly.type
_entity_poly.pdbx_seq_one_letter_code
_entity_poly.pdbx_strand_id
1 'polypeptide(L)'
;MSELSARKAVERLIARIPNLLTATVLEKFTDRPLAVVHTQDEVAARIGAVLADGLKSEGYELVELPPVSADGYGGLCVRIALSSQPWADAEIRITRGRRGDNLIVSGLPNPLAVEDVPIVAAGLLAIYGTRPRITRDRG
;
A
#
# COMPACT_ATOMS: atom_id res chain seq x y z
N MET A 1 12.99 -3.15 -7.17
CA MET A 1 11.81 -3.24 -8.07
C MET A 1 11.54 -1.85 -8.62
N SER A 2 11.34 -1.70 -9.93
CA SER A 2 11.03 -0.39 -10.50
C SER A 2 9.53 -0.10 -10.38
N GLU A 3 9.19 1.14 -10.09
CA GLU A 3 7.81 1.67 -10.12
C GLU A 3 7.09 1.35 -11.45
N LEU A 4 7.87 1.28 -12.54
CA LEU A 4 7.42 0.86 -13.86
C LEU A 4 6.91 -0.60 -13.91
N SER A 5 7.43 -1.49 -13.07
CA SER A 5 6.97 -2.88 -12.96
C SER A 5 5.62 -2.98 -12.26
N ALA A 6 5.47 -2.25 -11.14
CA ALA A 6 4.23 -2.22 -10.37
C ALA A 6 3.07 -1.62 -11.20
N ARG A 7 3.31 -0.50 -11.90
CA ARG A 7 2.31 0.09 -12.79
C ARG A 7 1.84 -0.90 -13.86
N LYS A 8 2.78 -1.58 -14.53
CA LYS A 8 2.45 -2.58 -15.57
C LYS A 8 1.66 -3.76 -15.01
N ALA A 9 1.92 -4.19 -13.78
CA ALA A 9 1.16 -5.24 -13.13
C ALA A 9 -0.29 -4.81 -12.93
N VAL A 10 -0.52 -3.61 -12.38
CA VAL A 10 -1.87 -3.03 -12.20
C VAL A 10 -2.61 -2.94 -13.53
N GLU A 11 -1.97 -2.39 -14.57
CA GLU A 11 -2.58 -2.26 -15.91
C GLU A 11 -3.00 -3.62 -16.48
N ARG A 12 -2.13 -4.63 -16.40
CA ARG A 12 -2.44 -5.99 -16.86
C ARG A 12 -3.56 -6.62 -16.04
N LEU A 13 -3.64 -6.31 -14.76
CA LEU A 13 -4.70 -6.85 -13.91
C LEU A 13 -6.06 -6.28 -14.31
N ILE A 14 -6.15 -4.95 -14.41
CA ILE A 14 -7.38 -4.24 -14.82
C ILE A 14 -7.82 -4.71 -16.21
N ALA A 15 -6.89 -4.86 -17.15
CA ALA A 15 -7.20 -5.30 -18.51
C ALA A 15 -7.76 -6.73 -18.60
N ARG A 16 -7.51 -7.58 -17.59
CA ARG A 16 -8.02 -8.97 -17.54
C ARG A 16 -9.38 -9.09 -16.84
N ILE A 17 -9.93 -8.01 -16.28
CA ILE A 17 -11.22 -8.06 -15.60
C ILE A 17 -12.33 -8.28 -16.64
N PRO A 18 -13.08 -9.39 -16.56
CA PRO A 18 -14.12 -9.67 -17.52
C PRO A 18 -15.29 -8.70 -17.35
N ASN A 19 -15.89 -8.28 -18.47
CA ASN A 19 -17.05 -7.39 -18.51
C ASN A 19 -16.86 -6.10 -17.71
N LEU A 20 -15.64 -5.55 -17.71
CA LEU A 20 -15.32 -4.37 -16.91
C LEU A 20 -16.11 -3.14 -17.34
N LEU A 21 -16.15 -2.88 -18.66
CA LEU A 21 -16.80 -1.69 -19.23
C LEU A 21 -18.24 -1.96 -19.69
N THR A 22 -18.46 -3.16 -20.22
CA THR A 22 -19.75 -3.59 -20.76
C THR A 22 -20.01 -5.04 -20.43
N ALA A 23 -21.28 -5.39 -20.23
CA ALA A 23 -21.74 -6.75 -20.05
C ALA A 23 -22.93 -7.03 -20.96
N THR A 24 -23.04 -8.26 -21.47
CA THR A 24 -24.27 -8.70 -22.14
C THR A 24 -25.15 -9.41 -21.11
N VAL A 25 -26.35 -8.89 -20.89
CA VAL A 25 -27.33 -9.44 -19.96
C VAL A 25 -28.57 -9.86 -20.74
N LEU A 26 -29.15 -11.02 -20.42
CA LEU A 26 -30.43 -11.43 -20.98
C LEU A 26 -31.55 -10.68 -20.28
N GLU A 27 -32.39 -10.00 -21.06
CA GLU A 27 -33.56 -9.32 -20.53
C GLU A 27 -34.60 -10.34 -20.04
N LYS A 28 -34.99 -10.23 -18.76
CA LYS A 28 -35.80 -11.22 -18.02
C LYS A 28 -37.14 -11.62 -18.64
N PHE A 29 -37.64 -10.86 -19.61
CA PHE A 29 -38.97 -11.06 -20.20
C PHE A 29 -38.95 -11.30 -21.72
N THR A 30 -37.84 -11.02 -22.40
CA THR A 30 -37.74 -11.13 -23.86
C THR A 30 -36.64 -12.06 -24.33
N ASP A 31 -35.78 -12.55 -23.41
CA ASP A 31 -34.56 -13.31 -23.69
C ASP A 31 -33.64 -12.65 -24.73
N ARG A 32 -33.78 -11.32 -24.92
CA ARG A 32 -32.90 -10.57 -25.82
C ARG A 32 -31.59 -10.22 -25.12
N PRO A 33 -30.45 -10.37 -25.81
CA PRO A 33 -29.18 -9.89 -25.29
C PRO A 33 -29.15 -8.36 -25.28
N LEU A 34 -29.06 -7.77 -24.10
CA LEU A 34 -28.92 -6.34 -23.89
C LEU A 34 -27.46 -6.03 -23.52
N ALA A 35 -26.83 -5.10 -24.24
CA ALA A 35 -25.54 -4.56 -23.86
C ALA A 35 -25.73 -3.52 -22.74
N VAL A 36 -25.30 -3.85 -21.54
CA VAL A 36 -25.26 -2.94 -20.39
C VAL A 36 -23.90 -2.27 -20.36
N VAL A 37 -23.89 -0.94 -20.32
CA VAL A 37 -22.67 -0.15 -20.10
C VAL A 37 -22.58 0.16 -18.61
N HIS A 38 -21.43 -0.13 -18.00
CA HIS A 38 -21.22 0.12 -16.59
C HIS A 38 -20.94 1.60 -16.30
N THR A 39 -21.45 2.10 -15.17
CA THR A 39 -21.12 3.43 -14.67
C THR A 39 -19.69 3.45 -14.12
N GLN A 40 -19.12 4.65 -13.89
CA GLN A 40 -17.79 4.77 -13.29
C GLN A 40 -17.71 4.11 -11.91
N ASP A 41 -18.76 4.22 -11.10
CA ASP A 41 -18.83 3.61 -9.77
C ASP A 41 -18.87 2.08 -9.85
N GLU A 42 -19.63 1.53 -10.81
CA GLU A 42 -19.68 0.08 -11.05
C GLU A 42 -18.32 -0.47 -11.52
N VAL A 43 -17.64 0.26 -12.41
CA VAL A 43 -16.29 -0.08 -12.86
C VAL A 43 -15.31 -0.04 -11.67
N ALA A 44 -15.35 1.02 -10.86
CA ALA A 44 -14.50 1.16 -9.69
C ALA A 44 -14.73 0.03 -8.66
N ALA A 45 -15.99 -0.31 -8.39
CA ALA A 45 -16.35 -1.40 -7.50
C ALA A 45 -15.82 -2.75 -8.02
N ARG A 46 -15.93 -3.03 -9.32
CA ARG A 46 -15.39 -4.24 -9.95
C ARG A 46 -13.87 -4.32 -9.85
N ILE A 47 -13.16 -3.20 -10.07
CA ILE A 47 -11.71 -3.14 -9.89
C ILE A 47 -11.36 -3.40 -8.42
N GLY A 48 -11.99 -2.67 -7.49
CA GLY A 48 -11.74 -2.81 -6.06
C GLY A 48 -11.96 -4.23 -5.54
N ALA A 49 -12.96 -4.94 -6.08
CA ALA A 49 -13.29 -6.31 -5.68
C ALA A 49 -12.21 -7.35 -6.03
N VAL A 50 -11.33 -7.08 -7.00
CA VAL A 50 -10.34 -8.07 -7.48
C VAL A 50 -8.90 -7.58 -7.40
N LEU A 51 -8.68 -6.28 -7.19
CA LEU A 51 -7.35 -5.67 -7.27
C LEU A 51 -6.38 -6.24 -6.23
N ALA A 52 -6.80 -6.31 -4.96
CA ALA A 52 -5.94 -6.77 -3.88
C ALA A 52 -5.50 -8.23 -4.05
N ASP A 53 -6.46 -9.14 -4.20
CA ASP A 53 -6.18 -10.57 -4.42
C ASP A 53 -5.41 -10.82 -5.72
N GLY A 54 -5.74 -10.06 -6.75
CA GLY A 54 -5.05 -10.10 -8.02
C GLY A 54 -3.58 -9.71 -7.91
N LEU A 55 -3.27 -8.60 -7.24
CA LEU A 55 -1.91 -8.15 -6.98
C LEU A 55 -1.13 -9.16 -6.12
N LYS A 56 -1.78 -9.74 -5.12
CA LYS A 56 -1.22 -10.77 -4.25
C LYS A 56 -0.78 -12.00 -5.04
N SER A 57 -1.58 -12.43 -6.02
CA SER A 57 -1.24 -13.55 -6.90
C SER A 57 0.01 -13.31 -7.76
N GLU A 58 0.35 -12.03 -8.00
CA GLU A 58 1.55 -11.61 -8.74
C GLU A 58 2.74 -11.28 -7.82
N GLY A 59 2.61 -11.53 -6.52
CA GLY A 59 3.67 -11.27 -5.54
C GLY A 59 3.74 -9.83 -5.04
N TYR A 60 2.68 -9.04 -5.21
CA TYR A 60 2.56 -7.70 -4.63
C TYR A 60 1.64 -7.73 -3.40
N GLU A 61 2.06 -7.12 -2.30
CA GLU A 61 1.21 -6.94 -1.12
C GLU A 61 0.74 -5.48 -1.07
N LEU A 62 -0.56 -5.26 -0.88
CA LEU A 62 -1.12 -3.93 -0.65
C LEU A 62 -1.14 -3.67 0.85
N VAL A 63 -0.41 -2.65 1.30
CA VAL A 63 -0.35 -2.25 2.70
C VAL A 63 -0.74 -0.78 2.84
N GLU A 64 -1.57 -0.49 3.84
CA GLU A 64 -1.85 0.88 4.25
C GLU A 64 -0.63 1.43 5.00
N LEU A 65 -0.18 2.64 4.63
CA LEU A 65 0.97 3.27 5.26
C LEU A 65 0.52 4.04 6.51
N PRO A 66 1.08 3.74 7.70
CA PRO A 66 0.75 4.48 8.92
C PRO A 66 1.24 5.94 8.81
N PRO A 67 0.62 6.86 9.56
CA PRO A 67 1.00 8.27 9.55
C PRO A 67 2.43 8.47 10.08
N VAL A 68 3.17 9.35 9.42
CA VAL A 68 4.50 9.79 9.85
C VAL A 68 4.37 11.12 10.57
N SER A 69 4.93 11.22 11.78
CA SER A 69 4.94 12.43 12.59
C SER A 69 6.36 12.96 12.80
N ALA A 70 6.50 14.26 13.08
CA ALA A 70 7.77 14.80 13.56
C ALA A 70 8.06 14.27 14.98
N ASP A 71 9.33 13.96 15.26
CA ASP A 71 9.72 13.35 16.53
C ASP A 71 10.05 14.35 17.65
N GLY A 72 9.86 15.65 17.40
CA GLY A 72 10.18 16.75 18.33
C GLY A 72 11.64 17.20 18.34
N TYR A 73 12.55 16.47 17.67
CA TYR A 73 14.00 16.75 17.62
C TYR A 73 14.51 16.96 16.19
N GLY A 74 13.59 17.26 15.27
CA GLY A 74 13.89 17.47 13.84
C GLY A 74 13.98 16.18 13.03
N GLY A 75 13.67 15.03 13.62
CA GLY A 75 13.52 13.73 12.97
C GLY A 75 12.07 13.40 12.61
N LEU A 76 11.89 12.23 12.01
CA LEU A 76 10.57 11.65 11.69
C LEU A 76 10.36 10.40 12.54
N CYS A 77 9.11 10.09 12.86
CA CYS A 77 8.70 8.93 13.65
C CYS A 77 7.41 8.32 13.09
N VAL A 78 7.33 7.00 13.12
CA VAL A 78 6.11 6.21 12.93
C VAL A 78 5.92 5.36 14.16
N ARG A 79 4.70 5.38 14.71
CA ARG A 79 4.29 4.49 15.79
C ARG A 79 3.44 3.36 15.24
N ILE A 80 3.73 2.16 15.70
CA ILE A 80 3.06 0.93 15.27
C ILE A 80 2.55 0.20 16.50
N ALA A 81 1.24 0.01 16.56
CA ALA A 81 0.63 -0.90 17.52
C ALA A 81 0.90 -2.35 17.08
N LEU A 82 1.44 -3.17 17.97
CA LEU A 82 1.72 -4.59 17.72
C LEU A 82 0.70 -5.46 18.45
N SER A 83 0.22 -6.51 17.78
CA SER A 83 -0.70 -7.49 18.36
C SER A 83 -0.09 -8.23 19.55
N SER A 84 1.24 -8.44 19.51
CA SER A 84 2.01 -9.07 20.58
C SER A 84 2.23 -8.20 21.81
N GLN A 85 2.08 -6.87 21.70
CA GLN A 85 2.28 -5.90 22.78
C GLN A 85 1.22 -4.78 22.74
N PRO A 86 -0.07 -5.08 22.97
CA PRO A 86 -1.16 -4.10 22.81
C PRO A 86 -1.08 -2.91 23.78
N TRP A 87 -0.22 -2.96 24.81
CA TRP A 87 0.00 -1.90 25.78
C TRP A 87 1.15 -0.95 25.41
N ALA A 88 1.90 -1.21 24.34
CA ALA A 88 3.06 -0.41 23.93
C ALA A 88 3.21 -0.35 22.41
N ASP A 89 3.53 0.83 21.90
CA ASP A 89 3.85 0.99 20.48
C ASP A 89 5.32 0.67 20.22
N ALA A 90 5.59 0.04 19.08
CA ALA A 90 6.91 0.08 18.48
C ALA A 90 7.10 1.42 17.75
N GLU A 91 8.32 1.95 17.77
CA GLU A 91 8.67 3.18 17.08
C GLU A 91 9.73 2.92 16.00
N ILE A 92 9.50 3.48 14.82
CA ILE A 92 10.49 3.56 13.75
C ILE A 92 10.79 5.05 13.56
N ARG A 93 12.07 5.44 13.62
CA ARG A 93 12.48 6.84 13.62
C ARG A 93 13.63 7.09 12.65
N ILE A 94 13.62 8.24 11.98
CA ILE A 94 14.78 8.76 11.27
C ILE A 94 15.40 9.86 12.12
N THR A 95 16.66 9.66 12.50
CA THR A 95 17.49 10.69 13.13
C THR A 95 18.41 11.33 12.11
N ARG A 96 18.43 12.67 12.08
CA ARG A 96 19.30 13.42 11.17
C ARG A 96 20.67 13.61 11.82
N GLY A 97 21.68 12.92 11.28
CA GLY A 97 23.06 13.04 11.72
C GLY A 97 23.93 13.81 10.74
N ARG A 98 25.10 14.29 11.20
CA ARG A 98 26.10 14.95 10.33
C ARG A 98 26.63 14.05 9.20
N ARG A 99 26.43 12.73 9.29
CA ARG A 99 26.90 11.73 8.32
C ARG A 99 25.78 11.15 7.43
N GLY A 100 24.55 11.68 7.56
CA GLY A 100 23.36 11.15 6.90
C GLY A 100 22.27 10.75 7.88
N ASP A 101 21.13 10.36 7.30
CA ASP A 101 19.95 9.92 8.04
C ASP A 101 20.14 8.47 8.50
N ASN A 102 19.96 8.23 9.80
CA ASN A 102 19.97 6.88 10.38
C ASN A 102 18.55 6.46 10.75
N LEU A 103 18.20 5.22 10.46
CA LEU A 103 16.96 4.60 10.89
C LEU A 103 17.17 3.93 12.26
N ILE A 104 16.31 4.26 13.21
CA ILE A 104 16.25 3.62 14.54
C ILE A 104 14.93 2.87 14.62
N VAL A 105 14.98 1.63 15.09
CA VAL A 105 13.80 0.79 15.33
C VAL A 105 13.84 0.37 16.80
N SER A 106 12.77 0.66 17.53
CA SER A 106 12.68 0.40 18.98
C SER A 106 11.32 -0.16 19.33
N GLY A 107 11.26 -0.98 20.39
CA GLY A 107 10.01 -1.59 20.85
C GLY A 107 9.52 -2.78 20.00
N LEU A 108 10.24 -3.17 18.95
CA LEU A 108 9.94 -4.44 18.26
C LEU A 108 10.35 -5.64 19.14
N PRO A 109 9.46 -6.60 19.41
CA PRO A 109 9.80 -7.82 20.12
C PRO A 109 10.71 -8.72 19.28
N ASN A 110 11.50 -9.53 19.98
CA ASN A 110 12.23 -10.65 19.39
C ASN A 110 11.91 -11.92 20.20
N PRO A 111 11.19 -12.89 19.64
CA PRO A 111 10.72 -12.96 18.24
C PRO A 111 9.55 -12.00 17.93
N LEU A 112 9.44 -11.59 16.66
CA LEU A 112 8.30 -10.82 16.14
C LEU A 112 7.19 -11.80 15.70
N ALA A 113 5.93 -11.50 16.06
CA ALA A 113 4.79 -12.26 15.59
C ALA A 113 4.62 -12.11 14.07
N VAL A 114 4.27 -13.19 13.36
CA VAL A 114 4.16 -13.17 11.89
C VAL A 114 3.04 -12.22 11.45
N GLU A 115 2.01 -12.11 12.26
CA GLU A 115 0.86 -11.23 12.10
C GLU A 115 1.24 -9.73 12.13
N ASP A 116 2.32 -9.39 12.85
CA ASP A 116 2.81 -8.02 12.98
C ASP A 116 3.74 -7.61 11.82
N VAL A 117 4.19 -8.56 10.98
CA VAL A 117 5.13 -8.28 9.88
C VAL A 117 4.61 -7.23 8.89
N PRO A 118 3.35 -7.26 8.43
CA PRO A 118 2.85 -6.28 7.46
C PRO A 118 2.86 -4.85 8.01
N ILE A 119 2.44 -4.64 9.27
CA ILE A 119 2.39 -3.29 9.85
C ILE A 119 3.79 -2.74 10.14
N VAL A 120 4.75 -3.60 10.50
CA VAL A 120 6.16 -3.22 10.63
C VAL A 120 6.75 -2.84 9.28
N ALA A 121 6.51 -3.63 8.23
CA ALA A 121 6.93 -3.31 6.87
C ALA A 121 6.31 -1.98 6.38
N ALA A 122 5.02 -1.77 6.63
CA ALA A 122 4.33 -0.55 6.28
C ALA A 122 4.95 0.68 6.97
N GLY A 123 5.29 0.60 8.26
CA GLY A 123 5.95 1.71 8.95
C GLY A 123 7.35 2.02 8.42
N LEU A 124 8.12 1.00 8.04
CA LEU A 124 9.42 1.19 7.36
C LEU A 124 9.25 1.90 6.00
N LEU A 125 8.24 1.52 5.22
CA LEU A 125 7.94 2.14 3.93
C LEU A 125 7.41 3.56 4.07
N ALA A 126 6.52 3.81 5.05
CA ALA A 126 5.95 5.12 5.33
C ALA A 126 7.06 6.13 5.66
N ILE A 127 7.93 5.80 6.61
CA ILE A 127 8.99 6.72 7.02
C ILE A 127 10.03 6.96 5.91
N TYR A 128 10.31 5.93 5.10
CA TYR A 128 11.19 6.05 3.94
C TYR A 128 10.60 6.96 2.86
N GLY A 129 9.29 6.87 2.62
CA GLY A 129 8.58 7.67 1.61
C GLY A 129 8.48 9.15 1.99
N THR A 130 8.33 9.46 3.28
CA THR A 130 8.18 10.84 3.79
C THR A 130 9.51 11.57 3.99
N ARG A 131 10.64 10.85 4.00
CA ARG A 131 11.94 11.50 4.22
C ARG A 131 12.22 12.56 3.12
N PRO A 132 12.79 13.72 3.47
CA PRO A 132 13.22 14.68 2.46
C PRO A 132 14.24 14.02 1.54
N ARG A 133 14.00 14.05 0.23
CA ARG A 133 15.05 13.67 -0.73
C ARG A 133 16.08 14.78 -0.69
N ILE A 134 17.34 14.44 -0.38
CA ILE A 134 18.46 15.36 -0.56
C ILE A 134 18.52 15.68 -2.05
N THR A 135 17.98 16.83 -2.46
CA THR A 135 18.25 17.39 -3.77
C THR A 135 19.71 17.82 -3.74
N ARG A 136 20.58 17.04 -4.38
CA ARG A 136 21.92 17.51 -4.72
C ARG A 136 21.74 18.64 -5.73
N ASP A 137 21.67 19.86 -5.22
CA ASP A 137 21.77 21.04 -6.05
C ASP A 137 23.14 21.00 -6.71
N ARG A 138 23.16 20.85 -8.04
CA ARG A 138 24.39 20.94 -8.82
C ARG A 138 24.65 22.42 -9.03
N GLY A 139 25.43 23.00 -8.11
CA GLY A 139 26.15 24.25 -8.38
C GLY A 139 27.19 24.07 -9.48
#